data_AF-A0A838R2B0-F1
#
_entry.id   AF-A0A838R2B0-F1
#
_cell.length_a   1.000
_cell.length_b   1.000
_cell.length_c   1.000
_cell.angle_alpha   90.00
_cell.angle_beta   90.00
_cell.angle_gamma   90.00
#
_symmetry.space_group_name_H-M   'P 1'
#
loop_
_entity.id
_entity.type
_entity.pdbx_description
1 polymer ?
#
loop_
_entity_poly.entity_id
_entity_poly.type
_entity_poly.pdbx_seq_one_letter_code
_entity_poly.pdbx_strand_id
1 'polypeptide(L)'
;GGILIAAVLAGYMSTVGTLLQWGSSFVVNDFYRRHLRPTAPEKEHILVARVTMIVMMVLGTLLATGIEDIGPWVFFINAAMIAPALPLAWLRWFWSRFNVWGELFGLVISVPLSSLVWFGMTWEGDSRVWQPTLLLLGIGLVGSITVALLTPAESPETLRNFYLKIRPPGAWGAIRRQLAAEGLIDLEQQRRELRWDLVASACGIVFCFTMVYAFFMSVMLRWQNAAAFAVVAVLSGAAFFACWLKSSQTSVDADAKLGLVPNVVPTQSFELELPT
;
A
#
# COMPACT_ATOMS: atom_id res chain seq x y z
N GLY A 1 9.17 -34.23 -9.18
CA GLY A 1 10.42 -33.69 -8.61
C GLY A 1 10.78 -32.35 -9.23
N GLY A 2 11.33 -32.35 -10.45
CA GLY A 2 11.88 -31.15 -11.09
C GLY A 2 10.90 -29.98 -11.27
N ILE A 3 9.65 -30.24 -11.68
CA ILE A 3 8.64 -29.18 -11.87
C ILE A 3 8.34 -28.43 -10.56
N LEU A 4 8.28 -29.14 -9.43
CA LEU A 4 8.02 -28.54 -8.12
C LEU A 4 9.18 -27.62 -7.70
N ILE A 5 10.42 -28.10 -7.87
CA ILE A 5 11.63 -27.30 -7.56
C ILE A 5 11.70 -26.08 -8.47
N ALA A 6 11.45 -26.25 -9.77
CA ALA A 6 11.40 -25.15 -10.72
C ALA A 6 10.34 -24.10 -10.35
N ALA A 7 9.14 -24.53 -9.93
CA ALA A 7 8.08 -23.63 -9.50
C ALA A 7 8.44 -22.84 -8.24
N VAL A 8 9.05 -23.49 -7.24
CA VAL A 8 9.51 -22.83 -6.01
C VAL A 8 10.63 -21.83 -6.31
N LEU A 9 11.60 -22.20 -7.13
CA LEU A 9 12.69 -21.30 -7.55
C LEU A 9 12.15 -20.12 -8.36
N ALA A 10 11.20 -20.35 -9.27
CA ALA A 10 10.57 -19.29 -10.04
C ALA A 10 9.82 -18.30 -9.14
N GLY A 11 9.05 -18.79 -8.14
CA GLY A 11 8.37 -17.94 -7.17
C GLY A 11 9.35 -17.13 -6.30
N TYR A 12 10.43 -17.77 -5.85
CA TYR A 12 11.50 -17.10 -5.11
C TYR A 12 12.17 -16.00 -5.94
N MET A 13 12.58 -16.29 -7.17
CA MET A 13 13.19 -15.33 -8.08
C MET A 13 12.26 -14.17 -8.41
N SER A 14 10.96 -14.43 -8.60
CA SER A 14 9.96 -13.39 -8.80
C SER A 14 9.91 -12.44 -7.60
N THR A 15 9.93 -12.98 -6.38
CA THR A 15 9.83 -12.18 -5.15
C THR A 15 11.10 -11.35 -4.94
N VAL A 16 12.27 -11.97 -5.04
CA VAL A 16 13.57 -11.27 -4.90
C VAL A 16 13.72 -10.20 -5.98
N GLY A 17 13.36 -10.52 -7.23
CA GLY A 17 13.40 -9.57 -8.33
C GLY A 17 12.51 -8.35 -8.09
N THR A 18 11.27 -8.55 -7.63
CA THR A 18 10.37 -7.45 -7.28
C THR A 18 10.93 -6.59 -6.14
N LEU A 19 11.47 -7.20 -5.07
CA LEU A 19 12.03 -6.46 -3.94
C LEU A 19 13.28 -5.64 -4.32
N LEU A 20 14.18 -6.21 -5.13
CA LEU A 20 15.36 -5.49 -5.65
C LEU A 20 14.95 -4.35 -6.58
N GLN A 21 13.95 -4.56 -7.43
CA GLN A 21 13.43 -3.53 -8.32
C GLN A 21 12.78 -2.39 -7.55
N TRP A 22 12.00 -2.69 -6.49
CA TRP A 22 11.41 -1.68 -5.61
C TRP A 22 12.48 -0.89 -4.86
N GLY A 23 13.46 -1.57 -4.26
CA GLY A 23 14.56 -0.92 -3.55
C GLY A 23 15.41 -0.03 -4.45
N SER A 24 15.69 -0.50 -5.66
CA SER A 24 16.42 0.29 -6.67
C SER A 24 15.64 1.52 -7.12
N SER A 25 14.34 1.37 -7.38
CA SER A 25 13.48 2.49 -7.78
C SER A 25 13.39 3.55 -6.68
N PHE A 26 13.36 3.14 -5.41
CA PHE A 26 13.39 4.05 -4.27
C PHE A 26 14.70 4.86 -4.24
N VAL A 27 15.86 4.19 -4.33
CA VAL A 27 17.16 4.88 -4.35
C VAL A 27 17.29 5.83 -5.53
N VAL A 28 16.83 5.42 -6.72
CA VAL A 28 16.94 6.26 -7.92
C VAL A 28 16.00 7.45 -7.87
N ASN A 29 14.72 7.25 -7.57
CA ASN A 29 13.73 8.33 -7.66
C ASN A 29 13.79 9.26 -6.44
N ASP A 30 13.89 8.70 -5.23
CA ASP A 30 13.73 9.47 -4.00
C ASP A 30 15.05 10.04 -3.50
N PHE A 31 16.18 9.38 -3.78
CA PHE A 31 17.49 9.85 -3.37
C PHE A 31 18.26 10.47 -4.55
N TYR A 32 18.53 9.71 -5.61
CA TYR A 32 19.43 10.13 -6.67
C TYR A 32 18.87 11.27 -7.53
N ARG A 33 17.69 11.06 -8.13
CA ARG A 33 17.02 12.03 -9.01
C ARG A 33 16.56 13.26 -8.24
N ARG A 34 16.09 13.10 -7.00
CA ARG A 34 15.59 14.22 -6.21
C ARG A 34 16.69 15.06 -5.55
N HIS A 35 17.75 14.44 -5.03
CA HIS A 35 18.73 15.13 -4.18
C HIS A 35 20.14 15.23 -4.77
N LEU A 36 20.58 14.28 -5.62
CA LEU A 36 21.96 14.28 -6.14
C LEU A 36 22.07 14.91 -7.53
N ARG A 37 21.36 14.37 -8.53
CA ARG A 37 21.44 14.85 -9.93
C ARG A 37 20.07 14.82 -10.62
N PRO A 38 19.25 15.88 -10.46
CA PRO A 38 17.92 15.95 -11.06
C PRO A 38 17.90 16.06 -12.58
N THR A 39 18.97 16.58 -13.18
CA THR A 39 19.08 16.84 -14.62
C THR A 39 19.86 15.76 -15.37
N ALA A 40 20.13 14.61 -14.74
CA ALA A 40 20.84 13.52 -15.37
C ALA A 40 20.01 12.91 -16.53
N PRO A 41 20.66 12.44 -17.60
CA PRO A 41 19.97 11.73 -18.68
C PRO A 41 19.41 10.41 -18.19
N GLU A 42 18.31 9.95 -18.79
CA GLU A 42 17.62 8.70 -18.39
C GLU A 42 18.55 7.47 -18.39
N LYS A 43 19.52 7.42 -19.31
CA LYS A 43 20.54 6.36 -19.36
C LYS A 43 21.36 6.27 -18.07
N GLU A 44 21.65 7.40 -17.43
CA GLU A 44 22.36 7.46 -16.15
C GLU A 44 21.47 6.95 -15.01
N HIS A 45 20.19 7.33 -14.98
CA HIS A 45 19.23 6.79 -14.00
C HIS A 45 19.09 5.27 -14.09
N ILE A 46 19.00 4.72 -15.30
CA ILE A 46 18.96 3.26 -15.53
C ILE A 46 20.27 2.60 -15.07
N LEU A 47 21.43 3.22 -15.31
CA LEU A 47 22.71 2.70 -14.85
C LEU A 47 22.77 2.66 -13.31
N VAL A 48 22.39 3.75 -12.65
CA VAL A 48 22.34 3.82 -11.18
C VAL A 48 21.37 2.76 -10.64
N ALA A 49 20.20 2.59 -11.27
CA ALA A 49 19.25 1.57 -10.88
C ALA A 49 19.87 0.16 -10.90
N ARG A 50 20.59 -0.18 -11.98
CA ARG A 50 21.27 -1.48 -12.14
C ARG A 50 22.38 -1.67 -11.10
N VAL A 51 23.18 -0.64 -10.86
CA VAL A 51 24.25 -0.68 -9.85
C VAL A 51 23.64 -0.87 -8.46
N THR A 52 22.58 -0.15 -8.11
CA THR A 52 21.89 -0.31 -6.83
C THR A 52 21.35 -1.72 -6.65
N MET A 53 20.73 -2.32 -7.68
CA MET A 53 20.26 -3.71 -7.60
C MET A 53 21.41 -4.69 -7.32
N ILE A 54 22.54 -4.56 -8.01
CA ILE A 54 23.70 -5.43 -7.81
C ILE A 54 24.25 -5.26 -6.39
N VAL A 55 24.39 -4.01 -5.92
CA VAL A 55 24.87 -3.72 -4.56
C VAL A 55 23.94 -4.32 -3.51
N MET A 56 22.63 -4.10 -3.63
CA MET A 56 21.63 -4.68 -2.72
C MET A 56 21.66 -6.20 -2.73
N MET A 57 21.82 -6.82 -3.90
CA MET A 57 21.92 -8.29 -4.03
C MET A 57 23.17 -8.82 -3.31
N VAL A 58 24.33 -8.17 -3.49
CA VAL A 58 25.57 -8.56 -2.81
C VAL A 58 25.43 -8.40 -1.29
N LEU A 59 24.96 -7.24 -0.82
CA LEU A 59 24.77 -6.99 0.61
C LEU A 59 23.75 -7.95 1.25
N GLY A 60 22.64 -8.20 0.57
CA GLY A 60 21.62 -9.14 1.02
C GLY A 60 22.14 -10.57 1.08
N THR A 61 22.96 -10.99 0.10
CA THR A 61 23.61 -12.31 0.11
C THR A 61 24.60 -12.44 1.25
N LEU A 62 25.45 -11.42 1.47
CA LEU A 62 26.39 -11.41 2.58
C LEU A 62 25.68 -11.49 3.94
N LEU A 63 24.61 -10.70 4.12
CA LEU A 63 23.81 -10.77 5.34
C LEU A 63 23.15 -12.15 5.52
N ALA A 64 22.63 -12.74 4.45
CA ALA A 64 22.00 -14.06 4.49
C ALA A 64 22.98 -15.16 4.93
N THR A 65 24.26 -15.07 4.57
CA THR A 65 25.27 -16.04 5.03
C THR A 65 25.55 -15.99 6.54
N GLY A 66 25.20 -14.89 7.21
CA GLY A 66 25.34 -14.74 8.66
C GLY A 66 24.11 -15.13 9.48
N ILE A 67 23.00 -15.54 8.84
CA ILE A 67 21.76 -15.89 9.52
C ILE A 67 21.59 -17.42 9.49
N GLU A 68 21.73 -18.06 10.65
CA GLU A 68 21.54 -19.51 10.80
C GLU A 68 20.05 -19.90 10.86
N ASP A 69 19.24 -19.12 11.58
CA ASP A 69 17.79 -19.30 11.70
C ASP A 69 17.05 -18.01 11.35
N ILE A 70 16.29 -18.04 10.27
CA ILE A 70 15.53 -16.88 9.76
C ILE A 70 14.19 -16.68 10.49
N GLY A 71 13.66 -17.70 11.17
CA GLY A 71 12.33 -17.66 11.79
C GLY A 71 12.16 -16.48 12.76
N PRO A 72 13.02 -16.35 13.79
CA PRO A 72 12.95 -15.25 14.75
C PRO A 72 13.12 -13.86 14.10
N TRP A 73 13.98 -13.75 13.09
CA TRP A 73 14.22 -12.50 12.37
C TRP A 73 13.01 -12.05 11.56
N VAL A 74 12.30 -12.98 10.91
CA VAL A 74 11.08 -12.66 10.18
C VAL A 74 10.03 -12.09 11.12
N PHE A 75 9.80 -12.73 12.28
CA PHE A 75 8.82 -12.23 13.23
C PHE A 75 9.24 -10.90 13.85
N PHE A 76 10.52 -10.74 14.19
CA PHE A 76 11.06 -9.47 14.69
C PHE A 76 10.86 -8.34 13.67
N ILE A 77 11.24 -8.53 12.40
CA ILE A 77 11.10 -7.49 11.36
C ILE A 77 9.63 -7.15 11.13
N ASN A 78 8.73 -8.14 11.14
CA ASN A 78 7.29 -7.90 11.03
C ASN A 78 6.76 -7.09 12.23
N ALA A 79 7.15 -7.46 13.45
CA ALA A 79 6.76 -6.74 14.66
C ALA A 79 7.34 -5.32 14.70
N ALA A 80 8.56 -5.15 14.19
CA ALA A 80 9.28 -3.89 14.25
C ALA A 80 8.87 -2.90 13.17
N MET A 81 8.73 -3.34 11.92
CA MET A 81 8.52 -2.42 10.81
C MET A 81 7.06 -2.35 10.37
N ILE A 82 6.36 -3.50 10.36
CA ILE A 82 5.02 -3.60 9.75
C ILE A 82 3.96 -3.22 10.78
N ALA A 83 3.98 -3.83 11.97
CA ALA A 83 2.92 -3.66 12.96
C ALA A 83 2.72 -2.20 13.42
N PRO A 84 3.76 -1.45 13.85
CA PRO A 84 3.57 -0.06 14.24
C PRO A 84 3.41 0.87 13.04
N ALA A 85 4.14 0.71 11.93
CA ALA A 85 4.19 1.73 10.87
C ALA A 85 3.04 1.63 9.85
N LEU A 86 2.61 0.43 9.44
CA LEU A 86 1.62 0.31 8.36
C LEU A 86 0.25 0.89 8.70
N PRO A 87 -0.38 0.56 9.85
CA PRO A 87 -1.70 1.11 10.17
C PRO A 87 -1.70 2.64 10.26
N LEU A 88 -0.59 3.21 10.71
CA LEU A 88 -0.41 4.65 10.83
C LEU A 88 -0.29 5.34 9.48
N ALA A 89 0.48 4.78 8.55
CA ALA A 89 0.60 5.32 7.21
C ALA A 89 -0.74 5.36 6.45
N TRP A 90 -1.67 4.48 6.81
CA TRP A 90 -3.04 4.45 6.27
C TRP A 90 -3.98 5.43 7.00
N LEU A 91 -3.76 5.68 8.30
CA LEU A 91 -4.62 6.54 9.11
C LEU A 91 -4.72 7.98 8.54
N ARG A 92 -3.64 8.50 7.93
CA ARG A 92 -3.62 9.81 7.26
C ARG A 92 -4.70 9.99 6.19
N TRP A 93 -5.10 8.90 5.54
CA TRP A 93 -6.13 8.92 4.50
C TRP A 93 -7.52 9.02 5.12
N PHE A 94 -7.72 8.44 6.30
CA PHE A 94 -9.05 8.38 6.92
C PHE A 94 -9.26 9.45 7.99
N TRP A 95 -8.22 10.13 8.47
CA TRP A 95 -8.34 11.10 9.55
C TRP A 95 -7.55 12.39 9.27
N SER A 96 -8.26 13.49 9.07
CA SER A 96 -7.68 14.77 8.69
C SER A 96 -6.76 15.42 9.73
N ARG A 97 -6.78 14.93 10.98
CA ARG A 97 -5.95 15.46 12.07
C ARG A 97 -4.57 14.80 12.14
N PHE A 98 -4.41 13.63 11.52
CA PHE A 98 -3.14 12.92 11.54
C PHE A 98 -2.10 13.66 10.69
N ASN A 99 -0.89 13.82 11.21
CA ASN A 99 0.16 14.65 10.60
C ASN A 99 1.47 13.86 10.49
N VAL A 100 2.45 14.46 9.80
CA VAL A 100 3.77 13.85 9.54
C VAL A 100 4.50 13.49 10.84
N TRP A 101 4.30 14.23 11.93
CA TRP A 101 4.96 13.96 13.21
C TRP A 101 4.49 12.64 13.85
N GLY A 102 3.20 12.33 13.75
CA GLY A 102 2.66 11.03 14.19
C GLY A 102 3.24 9.87 13.39
N GLU A 103 3.39 10.04 12.07
CA GLU A 103 4.02 9.05 11.18
C GLU A 103 5.49 8.83 11.52
N LEU A 104 6.24 9.92 11.67
CA LEU A 104 7.66 9.88 12.02
C LEU A 104 7.90 9.25 13.38
N PHE A 105 7.04 9.51 14.38
CA PHE A 105 7.11 8.83 15.66
C PHE A 105 6.98 7.32 15.48
N GLY A 106 5.97 6.88 14.74
CA GLY A 106 5.75 5.46 14.45
C GLY A 106 6.95 4.83 13.75
N LEU A 107 7.50 5.50 12.73
CA LEU A 107 8.62 4.97 11.95
C LEU A 107 9.94 4.95 12.73
N VAL A 108 10.31 6.05 13.39
CA VAL A 108 11.60 6.20 14.07
C VAL A 108 11.65 5.45 15.40
N ILE A 109 10.57 5.48 16.18
CA ILE A 109 10.53 4.81 17.48
C ILE A 109 10.29 3.31 17.34
N SER A 110 9.70 2.86 16.23
CA SER A 110 9.41 1.44 16.03
C SER A 110 10.63 0.54 16.19
N VAL A 111 11.77 0.84 15.55
CA VAL A 111 12.95 -0.04 15.59
C VAL A 111 13.62 -0.10 16.98
N PRO A 112 13.91 1.02 17.66
CA PRO A 112 14.44 0.97 19.02
C PRO A 112 13.48 0.30 20.01
N LEU A 113 12.19 0.66 19.95
CA LEU A 113 11.18 0.10 20.85
C LEU A 113 11.01 -1.41 20.63
N SER A 114 11.01 -1.85 19.37
CA SER A 114 10.89 -3.27 19.05
C SER A 114 12.13 -4.04 19.44
N SER A 115 13.32 -3.46 19.33
CA SER A 115 14.55 -4.07 19.85
C SER A 115 14.47 -4.26 21.36
N LEU A 116 13.97 -3.27 22.11
CA LEU A 116 13.78 -3.35 23.56
C LEU A 116 12.73 -4.39 23.95
N VAL A 117 11.60 -4.42 23.25
CA VAL A 117 10.51 -5.36 23.53
C VAL A 117 10.90 -6.79 23.16
N TRP A 118 11.57 -7.00 22.03
CA TRP A 118 11.89 -8.33 21.52
C TRP A 118 13.12 -8.96 22.18
N PHE A 119 14.18 -8.17 22.43
CA PHE A 119 15.42 -8.66 23.03
C PHE A 119 15.54 -8.37 24.53
N GLY A 120 14.84 -7.33 25.04
CA GLY A 120 14.90 -6.92 26.45
C GLY A 120 13.85 -7.54 27.36
N MET A 121 12.79 -8.15 26.82
CA MET A 121 11.74 -8.82 27.60
C MET A 121 11.73 -10.33 27.35
N THR A 122 11.52 -11.11 28.41
CA THR A 122 11.38 -12.56 28.33
C THR A 122 9.93 -12.92 28.00
N TRP A 123 9.72 -13.49 26.82
CA TRP A 123 8.44 -14.02 26.37
C TRP A 123 8.51 -15.55 26.38
N GLU A 124 7.52 -16.22 26.96
CA GLU A 124 7.51 -17.67 27.15
C GLU A 124 6.51 -18.39 26.22
N GLY A 125 6.92 -19.52 25.65
CA GLY A 125 6.06 -20.36 24.80
C GLY A 125 5.57 -19.63 23.53
N ASP A 126 4.33 -19.93 23.13
CA ASP A 126 3.69 -19.42 21.91
C ASP A 126 3.40 -17.90 21.95
N SER A 127 3.59 -17.29 23.13
CA SER A 127 3.40 -15.85 23.33
C SER A 127 4.47 -14.97 22.66
N ARG A 128 5.62 -15.57 22.31
CA ARG A 128 6.83 -14.90 21.78
C ARG A 128 6.60 -14.08 20.52
N VAL A 129 5.55 -14.36 19.76
CA VAL A 129 5.26 -13.68 18.50
C VAL A 129 4.12 -12.68 18.68
N TRP A 130 2.94 -13.14 19.09
CA TRP A 130 1.74 -12.32 19.05
C TRP A 130 1.71 -11.24 20.14
N GLN A 131 2.19 -11.51 21.36
CA GLN A 131 2.17 -10.53 22.45
C GLN A 131 3.08 -9.32 22.16
N PRO A 132 4.37 -9.49 21.81
CA PRO A 132 5.21 -8.35 21.48
C PRO A 132 4.70 -7.61 20.24
N THR A 133 4.19 -8.31 19.21
CA THR A 133 3.60 -7.64 18.05
C THR A 133 2.38 -6.79 18.41
N LEU A 134 1.43 -7.30 19.21
CA LEU A 134 0.26 -6.54 19.64
C LEU A 134 0.61 -5.38 20.57
N LEU A 135 1.60 -5.58 21.46
CA LEU A 135 2.11 -4.52 22.32
C LEU A 135 2.74 -3.40 21.49
N LEU A 136 3.59 -3.72 20.52
CA LEU A 136 4.22 -2.75 19.63
C LEU A 136 3.22 -2.04 18.73
N LEU A 137 2.21 -2.75 18.23
CA LEU A 137 1.07 -2.15 17.52
C LEU A 137 0.33 -1.15 18.43
N GLY A 138 0.02 -1.54 19.67
CA GLY A 138 -0.67 -0.68 20.62
C GLY A 138 0.13 0.57 20.98
N ILE A 139 1.41 0.42 21.31
CA ILE A 139 2.30 1.54 21.63
C ILE A 139 2.49 2.45 20.40
N GLY A 140 2.71 1.86 19.22
CA GLY A 140 2.82 2.61 17.97
C GLY A 140 1.56 3.42 17.68
N LEU A 141 0.38 2.79 17.77
CA LEU A 141 -0.90 3.43 17.52
C LEU A 141 -1.17 4.57 18.51
N VAL A 142 -1.11 4.28 19.82
CA VAL A 142 -1.38 5.27 20.87
C VAL A 142 -0.35 6.38 20.85
N GLY A 143 0.93 6.04 20.73
CA GLY A 143 2.03 7.00 20.69
C GLY A 143 1.93 7.93 19.49
N SER A 144 1.70 7.40 18.28
CA SER A 144 1.54 8.22 17.09
C SER A 144 0.30 9.07 17.08
N ILE A 145 -0.84 8.57 17.59
CA ILE A 145 -2.04 9.40 17.78
C ILE A 145 -1.75 10.52 18.78
N THR A 146 -1.08 10.21 19.89
CA THR A 146 -0.73 11.18 20.92
C THR A 146 0.19 12.26 20.37
N VAL A 147 1.26 11.88 19.67
CA VAL A 147 2.18 12.83 19.01
C VAL A 147 1.45 13.64 17.96
N ALA A 148 0.61 13.02 17.13
CA ALA A 148 -0.18 13.76 16.15
C ALA A 148 -1.07 14.82 16.82
N LEU A 149 -1.72 14.49 17.93
CA LEU A 149 -2.59 15.42 18.68
C LEU A 149 -1.81 16.54 19.40
N LEU A 150 -0.61 16.24 19.90
CA LEU A 150 0.23 17.21 20.61
C LEU A 150 1.01 18.15 19.67
N THR A 151 1.26 17.71 18.44
CA THR A 151 1.97 18.51 17.43
C THR A 151 1.00 19.36 16.60
N PRO A 152 1.48 20.45 15.96
CA PRO A 152 0.65 21.30 15.13
C PRO A 152 -0.05 20.50 14.03
N ALA A 153 -1.32 20.83 13.77
CA ALA A 153 -2.05 20.27 12.65
C ALA A 153 -1.47 20.78 11.32
N GLU A 154 -1.66 19.99 10.25
CA GLU A 154 -1.30 20.41 8.89
C GLU A 154 -2.07 21.66 8.48
N SER A 155 -1.48 22.47 7.59
CA SER A 155 -2.11 23.72 7.16
C SER A 155 -3.47 23.46 6.47
N PRO A 156 -4.48 24.32 6.70
CA PRO A 156 -5.80 24.17 6.09
C PRO A 156 -5.73 24.10 4.56
N GLU A 157 -4.80 24.82 3.94
CA GLU A 157 -4.57 24.82 2.49
C GLU A 157 -4.06 23.47 1.97
N THR A 158 -3.11 22.85 2.67
CA THR A 158 -2.59 21.52 2.30
C THR A 158 -3.70 20.48 2.39
N LEU A 159 -4.48 20.50 3.49
CA LEU A 159 -5.61 19.59 3.68
C LEU A 159 -6.72 19.79 2.64
N ARG A 160 -7.00 21.06 2.28
CA ARG A 160 -7.94 21.41 1.21
C ARG A 160 -7.48 20.87 -0.14
N ASN A 161 -6.24 21.13 -0.52
CA ASN A 161 -5.66 20.67 -1.79
C ASN A 161 -5.60 19.13 -1.87
N PHE A 162 -5.27 18.47 -0.76
CA PHE A 162 -5.30 17.02 -0.65
C PHE A 162 -6.72 16.47 -0.85
N TYR A 163 -7.70 17.06 -0.16
CA TYR A 163 -9.10 16.62 -0.25
C TYR A 163 -9.68 16.80 -1.67
N LEU A 164 -9.41 17.92 -2.33
CA LEU A 164 -9.91 18.18 -3.69
C LEU A 164 -9.32 17.20 -4.73
N LYS A 165 -8.08 16.75 -4.54
CA LYS A 165 -7.41 15.79 -5.45
C LYS A 165 -7.85 14.35 -5.23
N ILE A 166 -8.04 13.93 -3.98
CA ILE A 166 -8.16 12.50 -3.63
C ILE A 166 -9.57 12.14 -3.15
N ARG A 167 -10.33 13.10 -2.61
CA ARG A 167 -11.67 12.91 -2.01
C ARG A 167 -11.73 11.71 -1.04
N PRO A 168 -10.81 11.62 -0.06
CA PRO A 168 -10.68 10.42 0.76
C PRO A 168 -11.91 10.18 1.65
N PRO A 169 -12.28 8.92 1.91
CA PRO A 169 -13.28 8.56 2.90
C PRO A 169 -12.79 8.81 4.35
N GLY A 170 -13.71 8.83 5.32
CA GLY A 170 -13.38 8.89 6.75
C GLY A 170 -13.71 10.21 7.46
N ALA A 171 -12.99 10.48 8.54
CA ALA A 171 -13.16 11.60 9.46
C ALA A 171 -12.59 12.91 8.90
N TRP A 172 -13.19 13.39 7.80
CA TRP A 172 -12.88 14.66 7.13
C TRP A 172 -13.99 15.70 7.29
N GLY A 173 -14.86 15.54 8.29
CA GLY A 173 -16.13 16.27 8.41
C GLY A 173 -16.00 17.79 8.52
N ALA A 174 -14.92 18.32 9.08
CA ALA A 174 -14.68 19.78 9.13
C ALA A 174 -14.40 20.34 7.73
N ILE A 175 -13.44 19.73 7.02
CA ILE A 175 -13.03 20.15 5.67
C ILE A 175 -14.15 19.92 4.66
N ARG A 176 -14.88 18.81 4.77
CA ARG A 176 -16.07 18.53 3.95
C ARG A 176 -17.13 19.62 4.08
N ARG A 177 -17.43 20.04 5.31
CA ARG A 177 -18.43 21.10 5.53
C ARG A 177 -17.96 22.44 4.98
N GLN A 178 -16.68 22.76 5.14
CA GLN A 178 -16.10 23.99 4.59
C GLN A 178 -16.17 24.00 3.05
N LEU A 179 -15.70 22.94 2.40
CA LEU A 179 -15.71 22.84 0.94
C LEU A 179 -17.13 22.78 0.36
N ALA A 180 -18.07 22.17 1.07
CA ALA A 180 -19.48 22.16 0.68
C ALA A 180 -20.11 23.56 0.80
N ALA A 181 -19.77 24.32 1.84
CA ALA A 181 -20.21 25.70 2.00
C ALA A 181 -19.63 26.63 0.92
N GLU A 182 -18.42 26.34 0.44
CA GLU A 182 -17.79 27.02 -0.71
C GLU A 182 -18.39 26.59 -2.07
N GLY A 183 -19.31 25.61 -2.10
CA GLY A 183 -19.92 25.10 -3.32
C GLY A 183 -18.98 24.27 -4.20
N LEU A 184 -17.84 23.84 -3.66
CA LEU A 184 -16.80 23.10 -4.40
C LEU A 184 -17.00 21.59 -4.38
N ILE A 185 -17.87 21.08 -3.50
CA ILE A 185 -18.18 19.65 -3.42
C ILE A 185 -19.67 19.42 -3.17
N ASP A 186 -20.20 18.35 -3.75
CA ASP A 186 -21.52 17.81 -3.47
C ASP A 186 -21.40 16.58 -2.55
N LEU A 187 -21.90 16.69 -1.33
CA LEU A 187 -21.82 15.64 -0.30
C LEU A 187 -22.71 14.42 -0.60
N GLU A 188 -23.84 14.63 -1.27
CA GLU A 188 -24.78 13.55 -1.59
C GLU A 188 -24.21 12.68 -2.72
N GLN A 189 -23.66 13.33 -3.73
CA GLN A 189 -22.98 12.68 -4.83
C GLN A 189 -21.74 11.91 -4.36
N GLN A 190 -20.89 12.51 -3.50
CA GLN A 190 -19.73 11.80 -2.93
C GLN A 190 -20.13 10.56 -2.13
N ARG A 191 -21.24 10.60 -1.40
CA ARG A 191 -21.74 9.41 -0.68
C ARG A 191 -22.18 8.32 -1.66
N ARG A 192 -22.72 8.70 -2.82
CA ARG A 192 -23.12 7.76 -3.87
C ARG A 192 -21.90 7.12 -4.56
N GLU A 193 -20.88 7.90 -4.88
CA GLU A 193 -19.58 7.41 -5.40
C GLU A 193 -18.98 6.39 -4.44
N LEU A 194 -18.81 6.77 -3.17
CA LEU A 194 -18.23 5.92 -2.14
C LEU A 194 -18.99 4.59 -1.97
N ARG A 195 -20.33 4.60 -2.10
CA ARG A 195 -21.13 3.36 -2.06
C ARG A 195 -20.79 2.43 -3.22
N TRP A 196 -20.69 2.95 -4.43
CA TRP A 196 -20.31 2.14 -5.60
C TRP A 196 -18.88 1.65 -5.51
N ASP A 197 -17.95 2.47 -5.02
CA ASP A 197 -16.56 2.08 -4.79
C ASP A 197 -16.42 0.97 -3.74
N LEU A 198 -17.20 1.03 -2.65
CA LEU A 198 -17.21 -0.01 -1.62
C LEU A 198 -17.76 -1.33 -2.17
N VAL A 199 -18.85 -1.28 -2.94
CA VAL A 199 -19.43 -2.49 -3.57
C VAL A 199 -18.46 -3.06 -4.60
N ALA A 200 -17.87 -2.22 -5.46
CA ALA A 200 -16.84 -2.64 -6.39
C ALA A 200 -15.67 -3.28 -5.65
N SER A 201 -15.13 -2.63 -4.62
CA SER A 201 -14.03 -3.17 -3.81
C SER A 201 -14.35 -4.54 -3.22
N ALA A 202 -15.56 -4.73 -2.67
CA ALA A 202 -15.99 -6.03 -2.17
C ALA A 202 -16.06 -7.10 -3.27
N CYS A 203 -16.62 -6.77 -4.44
CA CYS A 203 -16.64 -7.66 -5.59
C CYS A 203 -15.22 -7.99 -6.09
N GLY A 204 -14.32 -7.01 -6.10
CA GLY A 204 -12.92 -7.18 -6.49
C GLY A 204 -12.15 -8.09 -5.53
N ILE A 205 -12.38 -7.98 -4.22
CA ILE A 205 -11.80 -8.89 -3.22
C ILE A 205 -12.25 -10.32 -3.50
N VAL A 206 -13.56 -10.55 -3.66
CA VAL A 206 -14.12 -11.88 -3.98
C VAL A 206 -13.53 -12.41 -5.29
N PHE A 207 -13.43 -11.57 -6.31
CA PHE A 207 -12.83 -11.92 -7.60
C PHE A 207 -11.39 -12.40 -7.44
N CYS A 208 -10.53 -11.62 -6.77
CA CYS A 208 -9.14 -11.98 -6.55
C CYS A 208 -8.99 -13.30 -5.80
N PHE A 209 -9.72 -13.49 -4.69
CA PHE A 209 -9.66 -14.73 -3.92
C PHE A 209 -10.16 -15.92 -4.73
N THR A 210 -11.32 -15.81 -5.37
CA THR A 210 -11.89 -16.92 -6.14
C THR A 210 -11.05 -17.28 -7.37
N MET A 211 -10.43 -16.30 -8.02
CA MET A 211 -9.47 -16.53 -9.10
C MET A 211 -8.23 -17.30 -8.62
N VAL A 212 -7.64 -16.89 -7.49
CA VAL A 212 -6.49 -17.61 -6.88
C VAL A 212 -6.88 -19.04 -6.48
N TYR A 213 -8.03 -19.22 -5.85
CA TYR A 213 -8.54 -20.53 -5.46
C TYR A 213 -8.86 -21.42 -6.67
N ALA A 214 -9.44 -20.87 -7.74
CA ALA A 214 -9.72 -21.61 -8.97
C ALA A 214 -8.42 -22.14 -9.59
N PHE A 215 -7.39 -21.30 -9.66
CA PHE A 215 -6.06 -21.71 -10.13
C PHE A 215 -5.47 -22.81 -9.25
N PHE A 216 -5.46 -22.62 -7.93
CA PHE A 216 -4.92 -23.60 -6.98
C PHE A 216 -5.64 -24.96 -7.08
N MET A 217 -6.97 -24.96 -7.15
CA MET A 217 -7.77 -26.19 -7.29
C MET A 217 -7.54 -26.89 -8.63
N SER A 218 -7.26 -26.13 -9.70
CA SER A 218 -6.88 -26.69 -11.01
C SER A 218 -5.55 -27.44 -10.93
N VAL A 219 -4.55 -26.84 -10.27
CA VAL A 219 -3.24 -27.47 -10.04
C VAL A 219 -3.37 -28.73 -9.18
N MET A 220 -4.27 -28.73 -8.20
CA MET A 220 -4.59 -29.89 -7.36
C MET A 220 -5.47 -30.95 -8.06
N LEU A 221 -5.73 -30.81 -9.37
CA LEU A 221 -6.55 -31.71 -10.19
C LEU A 221 -8.00 -31.87 -9.70
N ARG A 222 -8.51 -30.89 -8.93
CA ARG A 222 -9.89 -30.85 -8.43
C ARG A 222 -10.78 -30.03 -9.36
N TRP A 223 -10.99 -30.55 -10.58
CA TRP A 223 -11.65 -29.84 -11.69
C TRP A 223 -13.05 -29.29 -11.37
N GLN A 224 -13.85 -30.01 -10.57
CA GLN A 224 -15.18 -29.56 -10.17
C GLN A 224 -15.13 -28.31 -9.29
N ASN A 225 -14.27 -28.30 -8.27
CA ASN A 225 -14.09 -27.14 -7.39
C ASN A 225 -13.45 -25.98 -8.16
N ALA A 226 -12.48 -26.27 -9.03
CA ALA A 226 -11.86 -25.27 -9.89
C ALA A 226 -12.89 -24.58 -10.79
N ALA A 227 -13.78 -25.34 -11.44
CA ALA A 227 -14.86 -24.80 -12.25
C ALA A 227 -15.84 -23.96 -11.44
N ALA A 228 -16.22 -24.42 -10.24
CA ALA A 228 -17.11 -23.67 -9.35
C ALA A 228 -16.51 -22.30 -8.97
N PHE A 229 -15.25 -22.27 -8.51
CA PHE A 229 -14.57 -21.02 -8.19
C PHE A 229 -14.32 -20.14 -9.42
N ALA A 230 -14.06 -20.72 -10.59
CA ALA A 230 -13.91 -19.99 -11.83
C ALA A 230 -15.22 -19.28 -12.25
N VAL A 231 -16.38 -19.93 -12.07
CA VAL A 231 -17.68 -19.30 -12.32
C VAL A 231 -17.90 -18.13 -11.36
N VAL A 232 -17.61 -18.29 -10.07
CA VAL A 232 -17.72 -17.20 -9.10
C VAL A 232 -16.76 -16.07 -9.43
N ALA A 233 -15.54 -16.37 -9.89
CA ALA A 233 -14.59 -15.37 -10.36
C ALA A 233 -15.15 -14.58 -11.55
N VAL A 234 -15.69 -15.25 -12.58
CA VAL A 234 -16.28 -14.55 -13.74
C VAL A 234 -17.45 -13.65 -13.31
N LEU A 235 -18.34 -14.13 -12.44
CA LEU A 235 -19.49 -13.35 -11.96
C LEU A 235 -19.06 -12.15 -11.11
N SER A 236 -18.15 -12.34 -10.16
CA SER A 236 -17.63 -11.27 -9.31
C SER A 236 -16.77 -10.27 -10.07
N GLY A 237 -16.01 -10.71 -11.08
CA GLY A 237 -15.27 -9.85 -11.99
C GLY A 237 -16.18 -9.00 -12.88
N ALA A 238 -17.26 -9.58 -13.41
CA ALA A 238 -18.27 -8.83 -14.15
C ALA A 238 -19.00 -7.81 -13.25
N ALA A 239 -19.35 -8.21 -12.02
CA ALA A 239 -19.96 -7.32 -11.04
C ALA A 239 -19.01 -6.17 -10.63
N PHE A 240 -17.73 -6.47 -10.40
CA PHE A 240 -16.69 -5.47 -10.15
C PHE A 240 -16.63 -4.45 -11.29
N PHE A 241 -16.52 -4.92 -12.54
CA PHE A 241 -16.42 -4.06 -13.70
C PHE A 241 -17.67 -3.17 -13.88
N ALA A 242 -18.87 -3.73 -13.71
CA ALA A 242 -20.10 -2.98 -13.79
C ALA A 242 -20.24 -1.91 -12.68
N CYS A 243 -19.86 -2.25 -11.44
CA CYS A 243 -19.88 -1.31 -10.32
C CYS A 243 -18.84 -0.20 -10.49
N TRP A 244 -17.65 -0.55 -10.98
CA TRP A 244 -16.59 0.41 -11.25
C TRP A 244 -16.98 1.41 -12.35
N LEU A 245 -17.58 0.93 -13.45
CA LEU A 245 -18.12 1.79 -14.50
C LEU A 245 -19.19 2.75 -13.98
N LYS A 246 -20.06 2.28 -13.08
CA LYS A 246 -21.09 3.12 -12.47
C LYS A 246 -20.49 4.18 -11.55
N SER A 247 -19.43 3.84 -10.82
CA SER A 247 -18.71 4.80 -10.00
C SER A 247 -18.02 5.87 -10.85
N SER A 248 -17.32 5.49 -11.92
CA SER A 248 -16.62 6.43 -12.80
C SER A 248 -17.55 7.37 -13.55
N GLN A 249 -18.72 6.89 -14.00
CA GLN A 249 -19.74 7.77 -14.58
C GLN A 249 -20.24 8.80 -13.55
N THR A 250 -20.46 8.36 -12.31
CA THR A 250 -20.93 9.22 -11.22
C THR A 250 -19.94 10.34 -10.91
N SER A 251 -18.63 10.06 -10.95
CA SER A 251 -17.59 11.06 -10.72
C SER A 251 -17.47 12.07 -11.86
N VAL A 252 -17.57 11.62 -13.12
CA VAL A 252 -17.53 12.51 -14.28
C VAL A 252 -18.72 13.48 -14.27
N ASP A 253 -19.91 12.99 -13.94
CA ASP A 253 -21.11 13.83 -13.80
C ASP A 253 -20.97 14.86 -12.67
N ALA A 254 -20.28 14.50 -11.59
CA ALA A 254 -20.03 15.39 -10.46
C ALA A 254 -19.08 16.54 -10.86
N ASP A 255 -17.99 16.21 -11.54
CA ASP A 255 -16.98 17.19 -11.97
C ASP A 255 -17.56 18.16 -13.02
N ALA A 256 -18.38 17.64 -13.94
CA ALA A 256 -19.09 18.45 -14.93
C ALA A 256 -20.06 19.46 -14.29
N LYS A 257 -20.79 19.07 -13.24
CA LYS A 257 -21.71 19.96 -12.51
C LYS A 257 -21.01 21.10 -11.78
N LEU A 258 -19.77 20.88 -11.34
CA LEU A 258 -18.98 21.87 -10.61
C LEU A 258 -18.22 22.83 -11.54
N GLY A 259 -18.37 22.71 -12.86
CA GLY A 259 -17.61 23.49 -13.84
C GLY A 259 -16.11 23.20 -13.81
N LEU A 260 -15.71 22.12 -13.13
CA LEU A 260 -14.35 21.62 -13.13
C LEU A 260 -14.17 20.85 -14.45
N VAL A 261 -13.68 21.56 -15.48
CA VAL A 261 -13.34 20.96 -16.77
C VAL A 261 -12.51 19.68 -16.53
N PRO A 262 -12.80 18.55 -17.19
CA PRO A 262 -12.06 17.32 -17.01
C PRO A 262 -10.69 17.43 -17.66
N ASN A 263 -9.78 18.19 -17.06
CA ASN A 263 -8.35 18.08 -17.34
C ASN A 263 -7.73 16.87 -16.62
N VAL A 264 -8.53 16.13 -15.85
CA VAL A 264 -8.17 14.79 -15.40
C VAL A 264 -8.87 13.81 -16.35
N VAL A 265 -8.19 13.52 -17.47
CA VAL A 265 -8.51 12.39 -18.31
C VAL A 265 -8.61 11.16 -17.40
N PRO A 266 -9.75 10.43 -17.36
CA PRO A 266 -9.81 9.17 -16.63
C PRO A 266 -8.80 8.24 -17.27
N THR A 267 -7.73 7.94 -16.54
CA THR A 267 -6.52 7.29 -17.03
C THR A 267 -5.85 8.07 -18.17
N GLN A 268 -4.74 8.77 -17.89
CA GLN A 268 -3.65 8.72 -18.88
C GLN A 268 -3.40 7.23 -19.08
N SER A 269 -3.84 6.69 -20.22
CA SER A 269 -3.27 5.48 -20.77
C SER A 269 -1.78 5.63 -20.60
N PHE A 270 -1.18 4.71 -19.85
CA PHE A 270 0.26 4.54 -19.86
C PHE A 270 0.57 4.09 -21.29
N GLU A 271 0.66 5.05 -22.22
CA GLU A 271 1.21 4.85 -23.53
C GLU A 271 2.65 4.44 -23.27
N LEU A 272 2.87 3.13 -23.25
CA LEU A 272 4.18 2.55 -23.51
C LEU A 272 4.57 3.08 -24.89
N GLU A 273 5.25 4.23 -24.91
CA GLU A 273 6.06 4.65 -26.05
C GLU A 273 7.11 3.54 -26.25
N LEU A 274 6.74 2.52 -27.00
CA LEU A 274 7.68 1.54 -27.52
C LEU A 274 8.52 2.28 -28.56
N PRO A 275 9.84 2.43 -28.35
CA PRO A 275 10.69 3.05 -29.35
C PRO A 275 10.67 2.19 -30.62
N THR A 276 10.33 2.83 -31.74
CA THR A 276 10.55 2.30 -33.10
C THR A 276 12.02 2.09 -33.37
#